data_AF-A0A0W0U4Y8-F1
#
_entry.id   AF-A0A0W0U4Y8-F1
#
_cell.length_a   1.000
_cell.length_b   1.000
_cell.length_c   1.000
_cell.angle_alpha   90.00
_cell.angle_beta   90.00
_cell.angle_gamma   90.00
#
_symmetry.space_group_name_H-M   'P 1'
#
loop_
_entity.id
_entity.type
_entity.pdbx_description
1 polymer ?
#
loop_
_entity_poly.entity_id
_entity_poly.type
_entity_poly.pdbx_seq_one_letter_code
_entity_poly.pdbx_strand_id
1 'polypeptide(L)'
;LSSTYRSIVKKHFPNAKIVADRFHVIRLLQHQCMMTYRELSSQIKSNRGILALLRTRPDRLTPQRRLKRDAFLQDNPAINAIYQFQQQIHALLLHKSMNKDWCKKMIPQFLNMLDELKNSPFKALAVLGKTFCQWKEEIVRMWRFRKSNG
;
A
#
# COMPACT_ATOMS: atom_id res chain seq x y z
N LEU A 1 12.49 -1.28 5.43
CA LEU A 1 13.42 -2.25 6.02
C LEU A 1 14.80 -2.09 5.38
N SER A 2 15.75 -1.57 6.14
CA SER A 2 17.15 -1.37 5.70
C SER A 2 17.85 -2.71 5.42
N SER A 3 18.72 -2.74 4.40
CA SER A 3 19.60 -3.87 4.10
C SER A 3 20.54 -4.17 5.26
N THR A 4 21.08 -3.14 5.91
CA THR A 4 21.95 -3.27 7.10
C THR A 4 21.23 -3.98 8.24
N TYR A 5 19.99 -3.57 8.55
CA TYR A 5 19.18 -4.24 9.57
C TYR A 5 18.95 -5.72 9.25
N ARG A 6 18.61 -6.03 7.99
CA ARG A 6 18.43 -7.42 7.54
C ARG A 6 19.71 -8.24 7.71
N SER A 7 20.87 -7.66 7.40
CA SER A 7 22.18 -8.30 7.55
C SER A 7 22.50 -8.61 9.01
N ILE A 8 22.26 -7.65 9.91
CA ILE A 8 22.48 -7.82 11.36
C ILE A 8 21.58 -8.95 11.91
N VAL A 9 20.28 -8.91 11.60
CA VAL A 9 19.35 -9.95 12.07
C VAL A 9 19.75 -11.34 11.54
N LYS A 10 20.11 -11.45 10.25
CA LYS A 10 20.56 -12.72 9.68
C LYS A 10 21.83 -13.25 10.35
N LYS A 11 22.77 -12.38 10.68
CA LYS A 11 24.05 -12.74 11.32
C LYS A 11 23.86 -13.20 12.76
N HIS A 12 23.08 -12.46 13.55
CA HIS A 12 22.98 -12.68 15.00
C HIS A 12 21.77 -13.51 15.43
N PHE A 13 20.73 -13.56 14.60
CA PHE A 13 19.47 -14.26 14.89
C PHE A 13 18.99 -15.04 13.64
N PRO A 14 19.72 -16.07 13.18
CA PRO A 14 19.48 -16.73 11.90
C PRO A 14 18.07 -17.36 11.78
N ASN A 15 17.46 -17.73 12.90
CA ASN A 15 16.11 -18.31 12.96
C ASN A 15 14.99 -17.25 13.07
N ALA A 16 15.33 -15.99 13.35
CA ALA A 16 14.34 -14.93 13.50
C ALA A 16 13.66 -14.62 12.18
N LYS A 17 12.32 -14.53 12.22
CA LYS A 17 11.53 -14.09 11.07
C LYS A 17 11.26 -12.59 11.20
N ILE A 18 11.71 -11.83 10.21
CA ILE A 18 11.45 -10.39 10.15
C ILE A 18 10.00 -10.17 9.73
N VAL A 19 9.28 -9.34 10.48
CA VAL A 19 7.92 -8.89 10.13
C VAL A 19 8.00 -7.40 9.82
N ALA A 20 7.42 -6.98 8.70
CA ALA A 20 7.40 -5.57 8.35
C ALA A 20 6.50 -4.78 9.32
N ASP A 21 6.84 -3.53 9.58
CA ASP A 21 5.95 -2.64 10.30
C ASP A 21 4.78 -2.20 9.40
N ARG A 22 3.56 -2.53 9.80
CA ARG A 22 2.35 -2.29 8.99
C ARG A 22 2.10 -0.80 8.76
N PHE A 23 2.34 0.03 9.76
CA PHE A 23 2.14 1.47 9.65
C PHE A 23 3.07 2.06 8.58
N HIS A 24 4.34 1.67 8.59
CA HIS A 24 5.32 2.09 7.60
C HIS A 24 4.99 1.60 6.19
N VAL A 25 4.52 0.35 6.04
CA VAL A 25 4.11 -0.19 4.73
C VAL A 25 2.90 0.58 4.17
N ILE A 26 1.87 0.82 4.99
CA ILE A 26 0.68 1.60 4.59
C ILE A 26 1.06 3.05 4.27
N ARG A 27 1.90 3.68 5.09
CA ARG A 27 2.36 5.05 4.87
C ARG A 27 3.14 5.17 3.55
N LEU A 28 3.96 4.18 3.21
CA LEU A 28 4.70 4.15 1.96
C LEU A 28 3.77 4.02 0.75
N LEU A 29 2.78 3.11 0.80
CA LEU A 29 1.74 2.98 -0.22
C LEU A 29 1.02 4.32 -0.43
N GLN A 30 0.53 4.93 0.66
CA GLN A 30 -0.17 6.21 0.59
C GLN A 30 0.72 7.30 -0.01
N HIS A 31 1.99 7.38 0.39
CA HIS A 31 2.93 8.37 -0.13
C HIS A 31 3.09 8.26 -1.65
N GLN A 32 3.34 7.06 -2.17
CA GLN A 32 3.57 6.85 -3.60
C GLN A 32 2.32 7.09 -4.45
N CYS A 33 1.14 6.70 -3.97
CA CYS A 33 -0.13 7.05 -4.62
C CYS A 33 -0.36 8.57 -4.62
N MET A 34 -0.09 9.26 -3.52
CA MET A 34 -0.21 10.74 -3.46
C MET A 34 0.75 11.46 -4.40
N MET A 35 1.97 10.93 -4.60
CA MET A 35 2.89 11.46 -5.63
C MET A 35 2.28 11.31 -7.02
N THR A 36 1.75 10.12 -7.32
CA THR A 36 1.12 9.82 -8.61
C THR A 36 -0.10 10.71 -8.90
N TYR A 37 -0.97 10.93 -7.91
CA TYR A 37 -2.12 11.83 -8.09
C TYR A 37 -1.70 13.27 -8.40
N ARG A 38 -0.61 13.76 -7.80
CA ARG A 38 -0.09 15.11 -8.07
C ARG A 38 0.56 15.23 -9.44
N GLU A 39 1.11 14.14 -9.97
CA GLU A 39 1.66 14.07 -11.33
C GLU A 39 0.54 14.08 -12.38
N LEU A 40 -0.56 13.37 -12.12
CA LEU A 40 -1.69 13.24 -13.04
C LEU A 40 -2.57 14.47 -13.15
N SER A 41 -2.61 15.34 -12.14
CA SER A 41 -3.45 16.54 -12.19
C SER A 41 -2.84 17.69 -11.40
N SER A 42 -2.56 18.79 -12.10
CA SER A 42 -2.12 20.05 -11.48
C SER A 42 -3.17 20.62 -10.53
N GLN A 43 -4.46 20.38 -10.78
CA GLN A 43 -5.57 20.78 -9.91
C GLN A 43 -5.50 20.07 -8.54
N ILE A 44 -5.00 18.83 -8.49
CA ILE A 44 -4.79 18.11 -7.23
C ILE A 44 -3.66 18.72 -6.41
N LYS A 45 -2.60 19.22 -7.06
CA LYS A 45 -1.40 19.70 -6.39
C LYS A 45 -1.69 20.81 -5.38
N SER A 46 -2.63 21.71 -5.70
CA SER A 46 -3.07 22.81 -4.82
C SER A 46 -4.31 22.47 -3.98
N ASN A 47 -5.10 21.46 -4.35
CA ASN A 47 -6.34 21.12 -3.66
C ASN A 47 -6.12 20.20 -2.45
N ARG A 48 -5.73 20.80 -1.32
CA ARG A 48 -5.53 20.10 -0.05
C ARG A 48 -6.78 19.35 0.44
N GLY A 49 -7.96 19.87 0.14
CA GLY A 49 -9.25 19.26 0.51
C GLY A 49 -9.44 17.91 -0.17
N ILE A 50 -9.29 17.84 -1.49
CA ILE A 50 -9.40 16.59 -2.26
C ILE A 50 -8.29 15.61 -1.86
N LEU A 51 -7.04 16.06 -1.69
CA LEU A 51 -5.94 15.22 -1.22
C LEU A 51 -6.24 14.57 0.15
N ALA A 52 -6.90 15.30 1.05
CA ALA A 52 -7.32 14.74 2.34
C ALA A 52 -8.42 13.67 2.16
N LEU A 53 -9.34 13.83 1.20
CA LEU A 53 -10.35 12.83 0.88
C LEU A 53 -9.75 11.55 0.30
N LEU A 54 -8.79 11.67 -0.64
CA LEU A 54 -8.12 10.53 -1.26
C LEU A 54 -7.22 9.77 -0.28
N ARG A 55 -6.67 10.45 0.73
CA ARG A 55 -5.86 9.82 1.79
C ARG A 55 -6.70 9.12 2.85
N THR A 56 -7.90 9.63 3.13
CA THR A 56 -8.76 9.09 4.18
C THR A 56 -9.41 7.80 3.71
N ARG A 57 -9.48 6.81 4.60
CA ARG A 57 -10.15 5.55 4.29
C ARG A 57 -11.65 5.77 4.02
N PRO A 58 -12.26 5.07 3.04
CA PRO A 58 -13.67 5.24 2.70
C PRO A 58 -14.65 5.11 3.89
N ASP A 59 -14.36 4.19 4.82
CA ASP A 59 -15.16 3.92 6.01
C ASP A 59 -15.06 5.03 7.08
N ARG A 60 -14.07 5.91 6.98
CA ARG A 60 -13.86 7.05 7.89
C ARG A 60 -14.36 8.38 7.33
N LEU A 61 -14.87 8.38 6.11
CA LEU A 61 -15.46 9.57 5.50
C LEU A 61 -16.93 9.69 5.89
N THR A 62 -17.36 10.90 6.23
CA THR A 62 -18.79 11.24 6.34
C THR A 62 -19.46 11.08 4.97
N PRO A 63 -20.78 10.84 4.91
CA PRO A 63 -21.50 10.67 3.64
C PRO A 63 -21.25 11.82 2.64
N GLN A 64 -21.32 13.07 3.10
CA GLN A 64 -21.05 14.25 2.26
C GLN A 64 -19.61 14.27 1.70
N ARG A 65 -18.62 13.92 2.52
CA ARG A 65 -17.21 13.86 2.09
C ARG A 65 -16.96 12.71 1.12
N ARG A 66 -17.70 11.61 1.26
CA ARG A 66 -17.67 10.48 0.32
C ARG A 66 -18.21 10.89 -1.03
N LEU A 67 -19.39 11.55 -1.08
CA LEU A 67 -19.97 12.07 -2.32
C LEU A 67 -19.01 13.03 -3.04
N LYS A 68 -18.38 13.96 -2.30
CA LYS A 68 -17.40 14.89 -2.89
C LYS A 68 -16.18 14.18 -3.48
N ARG A 69 -15.68 13.14 -2.82
CA ARG A 69 -14.59 12.30 -3.35
C ARG A 69 -15.04 11.57 -4.61
N ASP A 70 -16.22 10.98 -4.58
CA ASP A 70 -16.70 10.13 -5.67
C ASP A 70 -17.00 10.94 -6.93
N ALA A 71 -17.60 12.13 -6.79
CA ALA A 71 -17.73 13.08 -7.90
C ALA A 71 -16.35 13.43 -8.50
N PHE A 72 -15.37 13.76 -7.65
CA PHE A 72 -14.01 14.04 -8.12
C PHE A 72 -13.39 12.85 -8.87
N LEU A 73 -13.60 11.61 -8.38
CA LEU A 73 -13.08 10.41 -9.03
C LEU A 73 -13.80 10.10 -10.36
N GLN A 74 -15.10 10.40 -10.47
CA GLN A 74 -15.85 10.28 -11.71
C GLN A 74 -15.29 11.22 -12.79
N ASP A 75 -14.96 12.46 -12.41
CA ASP A 75 -14.35 13.45 -13.31
C ASP A 75 -12.89 13.13 -13.67
N ASN A 76 -12.24 12.22 -12.92
CA ASN A 76 -10.82 11.90 -13.04
C ASN A 76 -10.57 10.38 -13.14
N PRO A 77 -10.94 9.72 -14.26
CA PRO A 77 -10.95 8.25 -14.38
C PRO A 77 -9.57 7.61 -14.19
N ALA A 78 -8.49 8.24 -14.64
CA ALA A 78 -7.13 7.73 -14.42
C ALA A 78 -6.76 7.70 -12.91
N ILE A 79 -7.12 8.74 -12.17
CA ILE A 79 -6.94 8.81 -10.72
C ILE A 79 -7.85 7.81 -10.02
N ASN A 80 -9.08 7.61 -10.51
CA ASN A 80 -10.00 6.60 -9.98
C ASN A 80 -9.42 5.19 -10.11
N ALA A 81 -8.87 4.81 -11.27
CA ALA A 81 -8.26 3.49 -11.45
C ALA A 81 -7.16 3.23 -10.41
N ILE A 82 -6.25 4.20 -10.21
CA ILE A 82 -5.18 4.10 -9.21
C ILE A 82 -5.76 4.10 -7.79
N TYR A 83 -6.81 4.88 -7.53
CA TYR A 83 -7.48 4.92 -6.22
C TYR A 83 -8.10 3.57 -5.86
N GLN A 84 -8.83 2.95 -6.78
CA GLN A 84 -9.42 1.62 -6.53
C GLN A 84 -8.33 0.58 -6.28
N PHE A 85 -7.27 0.58 -7.11
CA PHE A 85 -6.13 -0.29 -6.92
C PHE A 85 -5.44 -0.08 -5.57
N GLN A 86 -5.24 1.18 -5.16
CA GLN A 86 -4.72 1.54 -3.84
C GLN A 86 -5.62 0.98 -2.73
N GLN A 87 -6.95 1.10 -2.83
CA GLN A 87 -7.88 0.58 -1.83
C GLN A 87 -7.79 -0.95 -1.72
N GLN A 88 -7.66 -1.66 -2.83
CA GLN A 88 -7.53 -3.12 -2.84
C GLN A 88 -6.23 -3.56 -2.13
N ILE A 89 -5.07 -2.98 -2.47
CA ILE A 89 -3.81 -3.30 -1.79
C ILE A 89 -3.92 -2.96 -0.30
N HIS A 90 -4.45 -1.77 0.01
CA HIS A 90 -4.56 -1.31 1.38
C HIS A 90 -5.44 -2.23 2.24
N ALA A 91 -6.58 -2.70 1.71
CA ALA A 91 -7.43 -3.68 2.38
C ALA A 91 -6.65 -4.97 2.68
N LEU A 92 -5.88 -5.46 1.70
CA LEU A 92 -5.07 -6.66 1.88
C LEU A 92 -4.00 -6.51 2.98
N LEU A 93 -3.35 -5.36 3.05
CA LEU A 93 -2.31 -5.04 4.05
C LEU A 93 -2.84 -4.92 5.48
N LEU A 94 -4.15 -4.67 5.66
CA LEU A 94 -4.77 -4.54 6.97
C LEU A 94 -5.06 -5.88 7.66
N HIS A 95 -5.06 -6.99 6.93
CA HIS A 95 -5.29 -8.30 7.53
C HIS A 95 -4.22 -8.65 8.58
N LYS A 96 -4.66 -9.35 9.64
CA LYS A 96 -3.84 -9.78 10.77
C LYS A 96 -4.34 -11.12 11.32
N SER A 97 -3.45 -11.95 11.83
CA SER A 97 -3.79 -13.27 12.40
C SER A 97 -4.50 -14.23 11.42
N MET A 98 -4.14 -14.18 10.14
CA MET A 98 -4.71 -15.04 9.10
C MET A 98 -4.10 -16.44 9.15
N ASN A 99 -4.93 -17.44 8.88
CA ASN A 99 -4.52 -18.84 8.83
C ASN A 99 -3.76 -19.18 7.53
N LYS A 100 -3.32 -20.43 7.40
CA LYS A 100 -2.40 -20.84 6.32
C LYS A 100 -3.12 -20.84 4.98
N ASP A 101 -4.35 -21.31 5.00
CA ASP A 101 -5.18 -21.48 3.80
C ASP A 101 -5.58 -20.13 3.23
N TRP A 102 -5.94 -19.17 4.09
CA TRP A 102 -6.18 -17.79 3.69
C TRP A 102 -4.93 -17.18 3.04
N CYS A 103 -3.75 -17.33 3.67
CA CYS A 103 -2.50 -16.83 3.08
C CYS A 103 -2.21 -17.49 1.74
N LYS A 104 -2.38 -18.81 1.61
CA LYS A 104 -2.16 -19.54 0.35
C LYS A 104 -3.04 -19.00 -0.78
N LYS A 105 -4.28 -18.60 -0.46
CA LYS A 105 -5.22 -17.99 -1.41
C LYS A 105 -4.84 -16.55 -1.79
N MET A 106 -4.35 -15.76 -0.83
CA MET A 106 -4.16 -14.31 -1.00
C MET A 106 -2.76 -13.91 -1.46
N ILE A 107 -1.74 -14.73 -1.20
CA ILE A 107 -0.36 -14.48 -1.66
C ILE A 107 -0.31 -14.30 -3.19
N PRO A 108 -0.92 -15.17 -4.03
CA PRO A 108 -0.89 -14.99 -5.48
C PRO A 108 -1.51 -13.66 -5.92
N GLN A 109 -2.64 -13.28 -5.34
CA GLN A 109 -3.28 -12.00 -5.63
C GLN A 109 -2.35 -10.83 -5.30
N PHE A 110 -1.71 -10.85 -4.12
CA PHE A 110 -0.75 -9.81 -3.75
C PHE A 110 0.43 -9.75 -4.72
N LEU A 111 0.99 -10.89 -5.11
CA LEU A 111 2.13 -10.94 -6.04
C LEU A 111 1.77 -10.39 -7.42
N ASN A 112 0.57 -10.65 -7.92
CA ASN A 112 0.08 -10.06 -9.17
C ASN A 112 0.00 -8.52 -9.06
N MET A 113 -0.56 -8.01 -7.97
CA MET A 113 -0.61 -6.56 -7.72
C MET A 113 0.79 -5.93 -7.62
N LEU A 114 1.78 -6.65 -7.08
CA LEU A 114 3.16 -6.16 -7.06
C LEU A 114 3.76 -6.07 -8.46
N ASP A 115 3.40 -7.00 -9.35
CA ASP A 115 3.88 -6.96 -10.73
C ASP A 115 3.21 -5.84 -11.53
N GLU A 116 1.90 -5.63 -11.36
CA GLU A 116 1.18 -4.47 -11.89
C GLU A 116 1.83 -3.15 -11.44
N LEU A 117 2.19 -3.03 -10.15
CA LEU A 117 2.92 -1.86 -9.64
C LEU A 117 4.27 -1.69 -10.33
N LYS A 118 5.07 -2.76 -10.43
CA LYS A 118 6.41 -2.71 -11.05
C LYS A 118 6.37 -2.27 -12.51
N ASN A 119 5.36 -2.71 -13.24
CA ASN A 119 5.15 -2.42 -14.66
C ASN A 119 4.32 -1.15 -14.88
N SER A 120 3.97 -0.42 -13.81
CA SER A 120 3.23 0.83 -13.92
C SER A 120 4.03 1.88 -14.70
N PRO A 121 3.39 2.64 -15.60
CA PRO A 121 4.04 3.76 -16.29
C PRO A 121 4.39 4.91 -15.32
N PHE A 122 3.81 4.92 -14.12
CA PHE A 122 4.06 5.95 -13.11
C PHE A 122 5.27 5.60 -12.27
N LYS A 123 6.32 6.42 -12.35
CA LYS A 123 7.60 6.21 -11.64
C LYS A 123 7.42 5.95 -10.15
N ALA A 124 6.52 6.68 -9.49
CA ALA A 124 6.23 6.53 -8.07
C ALA A 124 5.65 5.14 -7.73
N LEU A 125 4.72 4.62 -8.56
CA LEU A 125 4.14 3.29 -8.39
C LEU A 125 5.13 2.18 -8.74
N ALA A 126 5.96 2.35 -9.78
CA ALA A 126 7.03 1.42 -10.11
C ALA A 126 8.05 1.27 -8.97
N VAL A 127 8.42 2.40 -8.32
CA VAL A 127 9.28 2.40 -7.13
C VAL A 127 8.61 1.69 -5.96
N LEU A 128 7.30 1.90 -5.76
CA LEU A 128 6.53 1.18 -4.74
C LEU A 128 6.58 -0.34 -4.99
N GLY A 129 6.31 -0.77 -6.22
CA GLY A 129 6.33 -2.18 -6.62
C GLY A 129 7.68 -2.84 -6.35
N LYS A 130 8.78 -2.19 -6.75
CA LYS A 130 10.16 -2.67 -6.46
C LYS A 130 10.39 -2.82 -4.95
N THR A 131 9.98 -1.82 -4.16
CA THR A 131 10.15 -1.84 -2.70
C THR A 131 9.33 -2.95 -2.05
N PHE A 132 8.06 -3.09 -2.44
CA PHE A 132 7.19 -4.14 -1.91
C PHE A 132 7.64 -5.53 -2.34
N CYS A 133 8.16 -5.70 -3.56
CA CYS A 133 8.78 -6.97 -3.98
C CYS A 133 9.99 -7.34 -3.12
N GLN A 134 10.84 -6.36 -2.78
CA GLN A 134 11.97 -6.59 -1.88
C GLN A 134 11.51 -6.97 -0.46
N TRP A 135 10.34 -6.50 -0.03
CA TRP A 135 9.79 -6.73 1.31
C TRP A 135 8.66 -7.78 1.34
N LYS A 136 8.43 -8.50 0.23
CA LYS A 136 7.21 -9.32 0.05
C LYS A 136 7.02 -10.35 1.15
N GLU A 137 8.10 -10.98 1.61
CA GLU A 137 8.05 -11.96 2.69
C GLU A 137 7.72 -11.30 4.03
N GLU A 138 8.34 -10.16 4.33
CA GLU A 138 8.08 -9.43 5.58
C GLU A 138 6.67 -8.85 5.62
N ILE A 139 6.13 -8.44 4.47
CA ILE A 139 4.75 -7.96 4.32
C ILE A 139 3.76 -9.13 4.50
N VAL A 140 3.96 -10.26 3.81
CA VAL A 140 3.06 -11.43 3.95
C VAL A 140 3.08 -11.97 5.39
N ARG A 141 4.24 -11.90 6.08
CA ARG A 141 4.33 -12.26 7.50
C ARG A 141 3.46 -11.38 8.40
N MET A 142 3.18 -10.13 8.03
CA MET A 142 2.24 -9.27 8.76
C MET A 142 0.84 -9.87 8.85
N TRP A 143 0.44 -10.69 7.87
CA TRP A 143 -0.86 -11.34 7.90
C TRP A 143 -0.91 -12.44 8.95
N ARG A 144 0.19 -13.16 9.20
CA ARG A 144 0.19 -14.29 10.15
C ARG A 144 0.47 -13.84 11.58
N PHE A 145 1.45 -12.95 11.76
CA PHE A 145 1.87 -12.53 13.10
C PHE A 145 1.09 -11.32 13.58
N ARG A 146 0.69 -11.35 14.86
CA ARG A 146 0.01 -10.22 15.52
C ARG A 146 0.96 -9.08 15.86
N LYS A 147 2.23 -9.39 16.17
CA LYS A 147 3.26 -8.42 16.53
C LYS A 147 4.07 -8.02 15.30
N SER A 148 4.28 -6.72 15.11
CA SER A 148 5.26 -6.14 14.20
C SER A 148 6.58 -5.86 14.93
N ASN A 149 7.66 -5.66 14.20
CA ASN A 149 8.96 -5.25 14.76
C ASN A 149 9.02 -3.74 15.09
N GLY A 150 7.87 -3.15 15.43
CA GLY A 150 7.65 -1.74 15.73
C GLY A 150 6.54 -1.63 16.75
#